data_AF-H1LCU5-F1
#
_entry.id   AF-H1LCU5-F1
#
_cell.length_a   1.000
_cell.length_b   1.000
_cell.length_c   1.000
_cell.angle_alpha   90.00
_cell.angle_beta   90.00
_cell.angle_gamma   90.00
#
_symmetry.space_group_name_H-M   'P 1'
#
loop_
_entity.id
_entity.type
_entity.pdbx_description
1 polymer ?
#
loop_
_entity_poly.entity_id
_entity_poly.type
_entity_poly.pdbx_seq_one_letter_code
_entity_poly.pdbx_strand_id
1 'polypeptide(L)'
;MLAEMITMTKDTTLTIRLNKEIKSQAAKVAAGMGIDLATAINMFLVQIIKTDRLPFVPTGESELDQSLNDENAGRVSKPFNNASSLLDGALRDKSK
;
A
#
# COMPACT_ATOMS: atom_id res chain seq x y z
N MET A 1 -8.87 24.88 27.80
CA MET A 1 -8.91 24.25 26.47
C MET A 1 -8.31 22.83 26.43
N LEU A 2 -8.01 22.18 27.56
CA LEU A 2 -7.52 20.79 27.57
C LEU A 2 -8.61 19.74 27.86
N ALA A 3 -9.84 20.18 28.14
CA ALA A 3 -10.97 19.31 28.46
C ALA A 3 -11.68 18.71 27.24
N GLU A 4 -11.38 19.17 26.02
CA GLU A 4 -12.03 18.65 24.78
C GLU A 4 -11.21 17.58 24.05
N MET A 5 -9.97 17.28 24.48
CA MET A 5 -9.13 16.29 23.78
C MET A 5 -9.40 14.84 24.20
N ILE A 6 -10.24 14.62 25.21
CA ILE A 6 -10.79 13.31 25.57
C ILE A 6 -12.30 13.40 25.35
N THR A 7 -12.71 13.70 24.13
CA THR A 7 -14.05 13.32 23.68
C THR A 7 -14.10 11.80 23.85
N MET A 8 -14.82 11.36 24.88
CA MET A 8 -15.30 10.00 25.11
C MET A 8 -15.12 9.15 23.86
N THR A 9 -14.10 8.30 23.84
CA THR A 9 -13.88 7.34 22.75
C THR A 9 -15.11 6.45 22.71
N LYS A 10 -16.08 6.84 21.89
CA LYS A 10 -17.26 6.05 21.67
C LYS A 10 -16.81 4.87 20.84
N ASP A 11 -16.60 3.74 21.52
CA ASP A 11 -16.32 2.49 20.87
C ASP A 11 -17.33 2.29 19.74
N THR A 12 -16.81 2.08 18.54
CA THR A 12 -17.60 1.86 17.32
C THR A 12 -17.30 0.48 16.78
N THR A 13 -18.26 -0.11 16.09
CA THR A 13 -18.14 -1.44 15.52
C THR A 13 -17.80 -1.37 14.05
N LEU A 14 -16.74 -2.06 13.64
CA LEU A 14 -16.39 -2.29 12.25
C LEU A 14 -16.90 -3.67 11.80
N THR A 15 -17.88 -3.69 10.90
CA THR A 15 -18.39 -4.94 10.30
C THR A 15 -17.75 -5.17 8.94
N ILE A 16 -16.99 -6.26 8.79
CA ILE A 16 -16.30 -6.62 7.55
C ILE A 16 -16.88 -7.92 7.00
N ARG A 17 -17.15 -7.97 5.69
CA ARG A 17 -17.50 -9.21 4.99
C ARG A 17 -16.22 -9.89 4.53
N LEU A 18 -16.08 -11.17 4.86
CA LEU A 18 -14.92 -11.99 4.50
C LEU A 18 -15.34 -13.45 4.28
N ASN A 19 -14.56 -14.16 3.47
CA ASN A 19 -14.73 -15.60 3.30
C ASN A 19 -14.47 -16.33 4.64
N LYS A 20 -15.27 -17.38 4.92
CA LYS A 20 -15.17 -18.15 6.17
C LYS A 20 -13.78 -18.77 6.36
N GLU A 21 -13.17 -19.25 5.29
CA GLU A 21 -11.85 -19.87 5.33
C GLU A 21 -10.76 -18.83 5.64
N ILE A 22 -10.80 -17.67 4.99
CA ILE A 22 -9.91 -16.54 5.28
C ILE A 22 -10.02 -16.13 6.76
N LYS A 23 -11.25 -16.03 7.29
CA LYS A 23 -11.50 -15.71 8.70
C LYS A 23 -10.83 -16.73 9.64
N SER A 24 -11.00 -18.01 9.35
CA SER A 24 -10.45 -19.12 10.14
C SER A 24 -8.91 -19.09 10.14
N GLN A 25 -8.30 -18.92 8.97
CA GLN A 25 -6.85 -18.87 8.83
C GLN A 25 -6.25 -17.65 9.54
N ALA A 26 -6.82 -16.46 9.31
CA ALA A 26 -6.34 -15.24 9.96
C ALA A 26 -6.44 -15.33 11.50
N ALA A 27 -7.52 -15.90 12.03
CA ALA A 27 -7.69 -16.12 13.46
C ALA A 27 -6.63 -17.08 14.04
N LYS A 28 -6.27 -18.15 13.32
CA LYS A 28 -5.20 -19.07 13.73
C LYS A 28 -3.83 -18.39 13.78
N VAL A 29 -3.53 -17.54 12.79
CA VAL A 29 -2.28 -16.77 12.76
C VAL A 29 -2.21 -15.81 13.95
N ALA A 30 -3.30 -15.07 14.22
CA ALA A 30 -3.40 -14.20 15.39
C ALA A 30 -3.20 -14.97 16.70
N ALA A 31 -3.86 -16.12 16.84
CA ALA A 31 -3.73 -16.96 18.02
C ALA A 31 -2.31 -17.50 18.21
N GLY A 32 -1.60 -17.81 17.11
CA GLY A 32 -0.17 -18.17 17.15
C GLY A 32 0.73 -17.04 17.68
N MET A 33 0.30 -15.79 17.59
CA MET A 33 0.96 -14.62 18.19
C MET A 33 0.46 -14.32 19.61
N GLY A 34 -0.47 -15.12 20.16
CA GLY A 34 -1.05 -14.90 21.49
C GLY A 34 -2.11 -13.81 21.57
N ILE A 35 -2.70 -13.42 20.43
CA ILE A 35 -3.74 -12.38 20.35
C ILE A 35 -4.96 -12.86 19.59
N ASP A 36 -6.11 -12.21 19.77
CA ASP A 36 -7.29 -12.49 18.96
C ASP A 36 -7.29 -11.70 17.64
N LEU A 37 -8.20 -12.09 16.74
CA LEU A 37 -8.30 -11.44 15.43
C LEU A 37 -8.69 -9.95 15.54
N ALA A 38 -9.52 -9.59 16.51
CA ALA A 38 -9.94 -8.20 16.71
C ALA A 38 -8.75 -7.32 17.14
N THR A 39 -7.90 -7.80 18.05
CA THR A 39 -6.66 -7.14 18.46
C THR A 39 -5.72 -6.96 17.27
N ALA A 40 -5.56 -8.00 16.43
CA ALA A 40 -4.74 -7.90 15.23
C ALA A 40 -5.26 -6.83 14.24
N ILE A 41 -6.58 -6.75 14.03
CA ILE A 41 -7.19 -5.72 13.18
C ILE A 41 -6.97 -4.32 13.78
N ASN A 42 -7.12 -4.16 15.09
CA ASN A 42 -6.85 -2.88 15.75
C ASN A 42 -5.38 -2.46 15.59
N MET A 43 -4.43 -3.39 15.75
CA MET A 43 -3.01 -3.13 15.52
C MET A 43 -2.74 -2.70 14.07
N PHE A 44 -3.37 -3.37 13.10
CA PHE A 44 -3.29 -3.00 11.69
C PHE A 44 -3.75 -1.55 11.44
N LEU A 45 -4.92 -1.17 11.98
CA LEU A 45 -5.45 0.19 11.84
C LEU A 45 -4.54 1.24 12.49
N VAL A 46 -4.02 0.95 13.70
CA VAL A 46 -3.06 1.83 14.38
C VAL A 46 -1.79 2.01 13.56
N GLN A 47 -1.30 0.96 12.90
CA GLN A 47 -0.08 1.04 12.10
C GLN A 47 -0.26 1.89 10.84
N ILE A 48 -1.42 1.79 10.18
CA ILE A 48 -1.74 2.68 9.05
C ILE A 48 -1.75 4.14 9.50
N ILE A 49 -2.43 4.45 10.60
CA ILE A 49 -2.50 5.82 11.13
C ILE A 49 -1.10 6.36 11.47
N LYS A 50 -0.24 5.54 12.07
CA LYS A 50 1.11 5.94 12.47
C LYS A 50 2.05 6.21 11.29
N THR A 51 1.83 5.53 10.17
CA THR A 51 2.81 5.52 9.06
C THR A 51 2.29 6.15 7.77
N ASP A 52 1.02 6.53 7.74
CA ASP A 52 0.30 7.06 6.58
C ASP A 52 0.48 6.18 5.31
N ARG A 53 0.60 4.86 5.52
CA ARG A 53 0.79 3.86 4.47
C ARG A 53 0.29 2.49 4.92
N LEU A 54 0.14 1.58 3.96
CA LEU A 54 -0.16 0.19 4.27
C LEU A 54 1.02 -0.46 5.03
N PRO A 55 0.74 -1.29 6.06
CA PRO A 55 1.76 -1.95 6.86
C PRO A 55 2.34 -3.21 6.19
N PHE A 56 2.20 -3.30 4.87
CA PHE A 56 2.78 -4.31 4.00
C PHE A 56 2.94 -3.69 2.61
N VAL A 57 3.82 -4.27 1.80
CA VAL A 57 3.96 -3.89 0.38
C VAL A 57 2.91 -4.67 -0.40
N PRO A 58 1.95 -4.02 -1.07
CA PRO A 58 1.00 -4.74 -1.92
C PRO A 58 1.75 -5.49 -3.01
N THR A 59 1.46 -6.78 -3.16
CA THR A 59 2.02 -7.60 -4.22
C THR A 59 1.08 -7.60 -5.42
N GLY A 60 1.60 -7.29 -6.59
CA GLY A 60 0.94 -7.25 -7.90
C GLY A 60 1.96 -6.76 -8.92
N GLU A 61 1.76 -7.00 -10.22
CA GLU A 61 2.64 -6.38 -11.23
C GLU A 61 2.54 -4.86 -11.09
N SER A 62 3.60 -4.25 -10.57
CA SER A 62 3.75 -2.81 -10.51
C SER A 62 4.03 -2.26 -11.90
N GLU A 63 3.65 -1.01 -12.16
CA GLU A 63 4.15 -0.26 -13.31
C GLU A 63 5.69 -0.27 -13.35
N LEU A 64 6.33 -0.34 -12.18
CA LEU A 64 7.78 -0.52 -12.05
C LEU A 64 8.23 -1.88 -12.56
N ASP A 65 7.51 -2.96 -12.23
CA ASP A 65 7.85 -4.31 -12.70
C ASP A 65 7.69 -4.42 -14.23
N GLN A 66 6.66 -3.76 -14.77
CA GLN A 66 6.46 -3.63 -16.22
C GLN A 66 7.59 -2.83 -16.86
N SER A 67 7.99 -1.70 -16.27
CA SER A 67 9.09 -0.88 -16.77
C SER A 67 10.42 -1.64 -16.76
N LEU A 68 10.70 -2.41 -15.70
CA LEU A 68 11.89 -3.27 -15.61
C LEU A 68 11.85 -4.39 -16.66
N ASN A 69 10.68 -4.99 -16.90
CA ASN A 69 10.50 -5.98 -17.95
C ASN A 69 10.66 -5.38 -19.35
N ASP A 70 10.21 -4.15 -19.56
CA ASP A 70 10.36 -3.42 -20.81
C ASP A 70 11.84 -3.05 -21.05
N GLU A 71 12.58 -2.62 -20.02
CA GLU A 71 14.04 -2.44 -20.06
C GLU A 71 14.76 -3.73 -20.47
N ASN A 72 14.48 -4.83 -19.78
CA ASN A 72 15.10 -6.14 -20.06
C ASN A 72 14.74 -6.67 -21.46
N ALA A 73 13.53 -6.39 -21.94
CA ALA A 73 13.08 -6.77 -23.28
C ALA A 73 13.53 -5.78 -24.37
N GLY A 74 14.26 -4.72 -24.02
CA GLY A 74 14.68 -3.67 -24.95
C GLY A 74 13.51 -2.83 -25.52
N ARG A 75 12.34 -2.86 -24.87
CA ARG A 75 11.15 -2.07 -25.21
C ARG A 75 11.22 -0.67 -24.58
N VAL A 76 12.40 -0.05 -24.61
CA VAL A 76 12.65 1.27 -24.05
C VAL A 76 13.10 2.27 -25.10
N SER A 77 12.93 3.56 -24.78
CA SER A 77 13.37 4.66 -25.63
C SER A 77 14.89 4.64 -25.84
N LYS A 78 15.35 5.28 -26.92
CA LYS A 78 16.78 5.40 -27.23
C LYS A 78 17.51 6.12 -26.09
N PRO A 79 18.77 5.76 -25.80
CA PRO A 79 19.56 6.46 -24.80
C PRO A 79 19.81 7.90 -25.26
N PHE A 80 19.82 8.81 -24.29
CA PHE A 80 20.12 10.21 -24.52
C PHE A 80 21.50 10.55 -23.97
N ASN A 81 22.21 11.43 -24.66
CA ASN A 81 23.60 11.77 -24.37
C ASN A 81 23.78 13.10 -23.62
N ASN A 82 22.72 13.88 -23.43
CA ASN A 82 22.75 15.12 -22.66
C ASN A 82 21.35 15.50 -22.13
N ALA A 83 21.32 16.41 -21.15
CA ALA A 83 20.08 16.84 -20.50
C ALA A 83 19.11 17.56 -21.47
N SER A 84 19.63 18.34 -22.43
CA SER A 84 18.78 19.03 -23.41
C SER A 84 18.06 18.05 -24.35
N SER A 85 18.76 17.02 -24.84
CA SER A 85 18.16 16.02 -25.74
C SER A 85 17.11 15.16 -25.06
N LEU A 86 17.30 14.84 -23.76
CA LEU A 86 16.28 14.23 -22.91
C LEU A 86 15.01 15.08 -22.83
N LEU A 87 15.18 16.36 -22.51
CA LEU A 87 14.07 17.28 -22.26
C LEU A 87 13.26 17.54 -23.53
N ASP A 88 13.94 17.75 -24.66
CA ASP A 88 13.30 17.92 -25.97
C ASP A 88 12.53 16.67 -26.40
N GLY A 89 13.06 15.47 -26.08
CA GLY A 89 12.38 14.20 -26.33
C GLY A 89 11.10 14.04 -25.51
N ALA A 90 11.17 14.30 -24.20
CA ALA A 90 10.04 14.16 -23.28
C ALA A 90 8.90 15.15 -23.58
N LEU A 91 9.23 16.37 -24.00
CA LEU A 91 8.23 17.38 -24.34
C LEU A 91 7.53 17.09 -25.67
N ARG A 92 8.21 16.45 -26.63
CA ARG A 92 7.61 16.04 -27.91
C ARG A 92 6.61 14.90 -27.77
N ASP A 93 6.86 13.97 -26.85
CA ASP A 93 6.01 12.79 -26.61
C ASP A 93 4.64 13.15 -26.01
N LYS A 94 4.56 14.25 -25.25
CA LYS A 94 3.33 14.79 -24.66
C LYS A 94 2.37 15.48 -25.65
N SER A 95 2.72 15.57 -26.94
CA SER A 95 1.95 16.30 -27.96
C SER A 95 1.01 15.41 -28.80
N LYS A 96 0.73 14.17 -28.39
CA LYS A 96 -0.29 13.31 -29.01
C LYS A 96 -1.47 13.07 -28.08
#